data_AF-A0AA42XYH8-F1
#
_entry.id   AF-A0AA42XYH8-F1
#
_cell.length_a   1.000
_cell.length_b   1.000
_cell.length_c   1.000
_cell.angle_alpha   90.00
_cell.angle_beta   90.00
_cell.angle_gamma   90.00
#
_symmetry.space_group_name_H-M   'P 1'
#
loop_
_entity.id
_entity.type
_entity.pdbx_description
1 polymer ?
#
loop_
_entity_poly.entity_id
_entity_poly.type
_entity_poly.pdbx_seq_one_letter_code
_entity_poly.pdbx_strand_id
1 'polypeptide(L)'
;MRSLRVVGAYASGAFLVGAISALITVGCGETGGTGGTGGIAGTGGDGGSGGVGGDGVLTGQLLDGPVAGVAYATPSRSGVTDADGNFRYQDGETVRFTLGDTVLGETPGKAQVSPFDLVPGTEALMGNRRLAEAIFDERSPFQAVINIAVLLQTLDRDGDAGNGIEITPAVAALFNGVSLDFVQHWDRFDNNPAFRSLLNEANAQALLSEHRAVRSGWRAMQHLYDNLDIDARIFAETRIASDRDGDGTPESIDTRQYDADGNEISNQSDFDGNGTADSAQTFEYDAAGRLVRTEDDDGADGEPERIETTEYDADGNEVRFESDDGADGIIDEIFTAQYDSNGNITRRDTDRNADGATDSIQTWEYDQAGNQTRMVRDFDADGMANSISSFEYDASGNQIRFAQDFNADGAPELINEFEYDANGNNTRTEQDGDGDGSPNFIAVMEYGSNNRLTRRETDTDGDGNPNSIETFFYDANGNRIRIEIDGNADGMITRIETSVYDANGNLIRQEQDAFADGTVDSRDTFTYDANNNRIRFERDSNADGTPESINSFEHEPSGWAFVFDL
;
A
#
# COMPACT_ATOMS: atom_id res chain seq x y z
N MET A 1 2.44 11.41 1.36
CA MET A 1 1.19 11.88 0.71
C MET A 1 1.45 12.09 -0.77
N ARG A 2 1.40 11.03 -1.58
CA ARG A 2 1.30 11.18 -3.03
C ARG A 2 0.00 11.93 -3.32
N SER A 3 0.06 12.97 -4.14
CA SER A 3 -1.12 13.68 -4.63
C SER A 3 -2.04 12.65 -5.28
N LEU A 4 -3.21 12.39 -4.67
CA LEU A 4 -4.32 11.75 -5.34
C LEU A 4 -4.75 12.72 -6.46
N ARG A 5 -4.18 12.56 -7.66
CA ARG A 5 -4.73 13.18 -8.86
C ARG A 5 -5.97 12.39 -9.25
N VAL A 6 -7.08 13.10 -9.19
CA VAL A 6 -8.42 12.61 -9.50
C VAL A 6 -8.46 12.27 -10.98
N VAL A 7 -8.24 10.99 -11.32
CA VAL A 7 -8.78 10.43 -12.56
C VAL A 7 -10.26 10.18 -12.29
N GLY A 8 -11.11 10.88 -13.02
CA GLY A 8 -12.57 10.80 -12.89
C GLY A 8 -13.10 9.42 -13.24
N ALA A 9 -13.14 8.51 -12.27
CA ALA A 9 -13.90 7.27 -12.37
C ALA A 9 -15.25 7.45 -11.68
N TYR A 10 -16.32 7.25 -12.45
CA TYR A 10 -17.70 7.31 -11.97
C TYR A 10 -17.90 6.42 -10.73
N ALA A 11 -18.41 7.05 -9.67
CA ALA A 11 -18.77 6.41 -8.42
C ALA A 11 -19.75 5.25 -8.61
N SER A 12 -19.42 4.10 -8.03
CA SER A 12 -20.38 3.07 -7.61
C SER A 12 -19.78 2.41 -6.37
N GLY A 13 -20.24 2.86 -5.19
CA GLY A 13 -19.69 2.47 -3.91
C GLY A 13 -19.92 1.00 -3.57
N ALA A 14 -18.87 0.37 -3.03
CA ALA A 14 -18.96 -0.77 -2.13
C ALA A 14 -17.66 -0.82 -1.30
N PHE A 15 -17.74 -0.39 -0.04
CA PHE A 15 -16.67 -0.54 0.94
C PHE A 15 -16.44 -2.05 1.22
N LEU A 16 -15.30 -2.58 0.78
CA LEU A 16 -14.84 -3.92 1.12
C LEU A 16 -13.67 -3.80 2.12
N VAL A 17 -14.00 -3.69 3.40
CA VAL A 17 -13.00 -3.87 4.47
C VAL A 17 -12.80 -5.38 4.65
N GLY A 18 -11.70 -5.86 4.08
CA GLY A 18 -11.20 -7.22 4.26
C GLY A 18 -10.47 -7.36 5.59
N ALA A 19 -10.43 -8.58 6.10
CA ALA A 19 -9.49 -8.94 7.15
C ALA A 19 -9.20 -10.43 7.07
N ILE A 20 -7.96 -10.84 7.34
CA ILE A 20 -7.40 -12.20 7.24
C ILE A 20 -6.58 -12.46 8.54
N SER A 21 -6.73 -13.58 9.27
CA SER A 21 -5.73 -14.67 9.40
C SER A 21 -6.11 -15.59 10.60
N ALA A 22 -6.10 -16.94 10.50
CA ALA A 22 -5.04 -17.94 10.80
C ALA A 22 -4.68 -18.07 12.32
N LEU A 23 -4.37 -19.20 13.00
CA LEU A 23 -4.13 -20.64 12.77
C LEU A 23 -4.07 -21.32 14.20
N ILE A 24 -4.33 -22.62 14.43
CA ILE A 24 -3.36 -23.68 14.88
C ILE A 24 -4.07 -25.01 15.30
N THR A 25 -3.35 -26.08 14.98
CA THR A 25 -3.37 -27.57 15.02
C THR A 25 -3.77 -28.38 16.28
N VAL A 26 -4.21 -29.64 16.03
CA VAL A 26 -3.91 -30.98 16.66
C VAL A 26 -5.18 -31.87 16.51
N GLY A 27 -5.24 -33.13 16.07
CA GLY A 27 -4.35 -34.18 15.59
C GLY A 27 -5.08 -35.55 15.65
N CYS A 28 -4.63 -36.52 14.83
CA CYS A 28 -4.76 -38.00 14.96
C CYS A 28 -5.86 -38.81 14.20
N GLY A 29 -5.40 -39.86 13.48
CA GLY A 29 -6.12 -41.12 13.18
C GLY A 29 -6.39 -41.42 11.69
N GLU A 30 -5.54 -42.19 10.98
CA GLU A 30 -5.73 -43.61 10.57
C GLU A 30 -6.89 -43.86 9.57
N THR A 31 -6.84 -44.56 8.41
CA THR A 31 -6.02 -45.67 7.86
C THR A 31 -6.35 -45.91 6.36
N GLY A 32 -5.36 -46.40 5.59
CA GLY A 32 -5.49 -47.55 4.66
C GLY A 32 -5.98 -47.38 3.20
N GLY A 33 -5.18 -47.84 2.22
CA GLY A 33 -5.75 -48.38 0.95
C GLY A 33 -4.97 -48.24 -0.37
N THR A 34 -3.80 -48.89 -0.49
CA THR A 34 -3.17 -49.56 -1.66
C THR A 34 -3.52 -49.27 -3.14
N GLY A 35 -2.46 -49.10 -3.95
CA GLY A 35 -2.28 -49.61 -5.34
C GLY A 35 -2.25 -48.53 -6.43
N GLY A 36 -1.32 -48.45 -7.40
CA GLY A 36 -0.18 -49.26 -7.79
C GLY A 36 0.36 -48.77 -9.15
N THR A 37 1.69 -48.68 -9.28
CA THR A 37 2.56 -48.81 -10.47
C THR A 37 2.52 -47.83 -11.66
N GLY A 38 3.73 -47.32 -11.98
CA GLY A 38 4.18 -46.81 -13.28
C GLY A 38 4.95 -45.49 -13.09
N GLY A 39 6.28 -45.39 -13.08
CA GLY A 39 7.32 -46.18 -13.74
C GLY A 39 7.86 -45.43 -14.95
N ILE A 40 8.61 -44.34 -14.74
CA ILE A 40 9.53 -43.77 -15.74
C ILE A 40 10.73 -43.13 -15.03
N ALA A 41 11.92 -43.58 -15.41
CA ALA A 41 13.21 -43.14 -14.91
C ALA A 41 13.75 -41.99 -15.78
N GLY A 42 14.41 -41.03 -15.13
CA GLY A 42 15.16 -39.95 -15.78
C GLY A 42 15.91 -39.11 -14.74
N THR A 43 17.13 -39.53 -14.43
CA THR A 43 18.35 -38.76 -14.04
C THR A 43 18.16 -37.25 -13.74
N GLY A 44 18.61 -36.65 -12.63
CA GLY A 44 19.71 -36.95 -11.71
C GLY A 44 20.77 -35.83 -11.76
N GLY A 45 20.89 -35.05 -10.67
CA GLY A 45 21.99 -34.10 -10.34
C GLY A 45 21.54 -32.63 -10.23
N ASP A 46 21.81 -31.85 -9.18
CA ASP A 46 22.52 -32.09 -7.92
C ASP A 46 22.02 -31.06 -6.88
N GLY A 47 21.81 -31.50 -5.64
CA GLY A 47 21.55 -30.65 -4.49
C GLY A 47 22.85 -30.05 -3.96
N GLY A 48 22.88 -28.73 -3.81
CA GLY A 48 23.97 -27.99 -3.19
C GLY A 48 24.15 -28.37 -1.73
N SER A 49 25.13 -29.24 -1.48
CA SER A 49 25.58 -29.62 -0.14
C SER A 49 26.34 -28.45 0.48
N GLY A 50 25.77 -27.84 1.54
CA GLY A 50 26.49 -26.90 2.40
C GLY A 50 27.82 -27.52 2.85
N GLY A 51 28.92 -26.81 2.62
CA GLY A 51 30.26 -27.28 2.95
C GLY A 51 30.42 -27.44 4.45
N VAL A 52 30.55 -28.68 4.92
CA VAL A 52 30.86 -28.99 6.33
C VAL A 52 32.33 -28.65 6.59
N GLY A 53 32.57 -27.53 7.27
CA GLY A 53 33.83 -27.28 7.96
C GLY A 53 33.93 -28.21 9.18
N GLY A 54 35.08 -28.83 9.41
CA GLY A 54 35.33 -29.96 10.32
C GLY A 54 35.03 -29.82 11.82
N ASP A 55 34.23 -28.85 12.25
CA ASP A 55 33.83 -28.59 13.66
C ASP A 55 32.29 -28.52 13.85
N GLY A 56 31.49 -29.03 12.90
CA GLY A 56 30.01 -28.92 12.95
C GLY A 56 29.50 -27.50 12.65
N VAL A 57 30.33 -26.69 12.00
CA VAL A 57 30.00 -25.32 11.59
C VAL A 57 29.40 -25.37 10.20
N LEU A 58 28.18 -24.84 10.09
CA LEU A 58 27.46 -24.64 8.86
C LEU A 58 27.66 -23.19 8.38
N THR A 59 27.54 -23.01 7.07
CA THR A 59 27.58 -21.69 6.44
C THR A 59 26.23 -21.46 5.80
N GLY A 60 25.62 -20.31 6.09
CA GLY A 60 24.39 -19.85 5.47
C GLY A 60 24.64 -18.53 4.76
N GLN A 61 23.70 -18.09 3.94
CA GLN A 61 23.78 -16.86 3.16
C GLN A 61 22.58 -15.96 3.48
N LEU A 62 22.81 -14.68 3.75
CA LEU A 62 21.76 -13.67 3.82
C LEU A 62 21.46 -13.16 2.41
N LEU A 63 20.20 -13.25 1.98
CA LEU A 63 19.75 -13.08 0.60
C LEU A 63 18.68 -11.99 0.46
N ASP A 64 19.09 -10.91 -0.19
CA ASP A 64 18.33 -9.97 -1.00
C ASP A 64 19.30 -9.60 -2.14
N GLY A 65 19.76 -10.63 -2.87
CA GLY A 65 21.15 -10.70 -3.35
C GLY A 65 22.15 -11.01 -2.23
N PRO A 66 23.43 -11.33 -2.50
CA PRO A 66 24.43 -11.48 -1.44
C PRO A 66 24.53 -10.20 -0.59
N VAL A 67 24.17 -10.27 0.70
CA VAL A 67 24.17 -9.10 1.59
C VAL A 67 25.41 -9.08 2.48
N ALA A 68 26.37 -8.22 2.17
CA ALA A 68 27.60 -8.01 2.92
C ALA A 68 27.47 -6.88 3.95
N GLY A 69 28.19 -7.01 5.07
CA GLY A 69 28.28 -5.92 6.06
C GLY A 69 27.23 -5.93 7.18
N VAL A 70 26.34 -6.92 7.22
CA VAL A 70 25.34 -7.08 8.28
C VAL A 70 25.94 -7.89 9.43
N ALA A 71 25.82 -7.39 10.66
CA ALA A 71 26.30 -8.12 11.83
C ALA A 71 25.37 -9.31 12.13
N TYR A 72 25.95 -10.43 12.55
CA TYR A 72 25.18 -11.60 12.97
C TYR A 72 25.69 -12.16 14.30
N ALA A 73 24.78 -12.74 15.09
CA ALA A 73 25.09 -13.43 16.33
C ALA A 73 24.27 -14.71 16.49
N THR A 74 24.93 -15.77 16.96
CA THR A 74 24.36 -17.04 17.41
C THR A 74 24.85 -17.32 18.84
N PRO A 75 24.30 -18.33 19.55
CA PRO A 75 24.79 -18.71 20.87
C PRO A 75 26.30 -19.01 20.92
N SER A 76 26.88 -19.56 19.84
CA SER A 76 28.29 -19.94 19.79
C SER A 76 29.20 -18.94 19.05
N ARG A 77 28.65 -18.04 18.22
CA ARG A 77 29.43 -17.24 17.27
C ARG A 77 28.85 -15.86 17.04
N SER A 78 29.70 -14.94 16.58
CA SER A 78 29.27 -13.68 16.00
C SER A 78 30.24 -13.25 14.90
N GLY A 79 29.79 -12.36 14.03
CA GLY A 79 30.58 -11.86 12.91
C GLY A 79 29.81 -10.84 12.10
N VAL A 80 30.30 -10.59 10.89
CA VAL A 80 29.67 -9.76 9.87
C VAL A 80 29.60 -10.59 8.60
N THR A 81 28.50 -10.49 7.85
CA THR A 81 28.36 -11.19 6.57
C THR A 81 29.46 -10.76 5.60
N ASP A 82 30.06 -11.73 4.89
CA ASP A 82 31.11 -11.45 3.91
C ASP A 82 30.55 -10.97 2.56
N ALA A 83 31.42 -10.76 1.57
CA ALA A 83 31.04 -10.28 0.24
C ALA A 83 30.04 -11.19 -0.50
N ASP A 84 30.01 -12.48 -0.15
CA ASP A 84 29.04 -13.43 -0.70
C ASP A 84 27.81 -13.54 0.22
N GLY A 85 27.66 -12.69 1.24
CA GLY A 85 26.57 -12.73 2.21
C GLY A 85 26.67 -13.87 3.23
N ASN A 86 27.83 -14.53 3.35
CA ASN A 86 27.93 -15.72 4.19
C ASN A 86 28.00 -15.37 5.69
N PHE A 87 27.30 -16.17 6.50
CA PHE A 87 27.40 -16.21 7.95
C PHE A 87 27.63 -17.64 8.44
N ARG A 88 28.13 -17.80 9.67
CA ARG A 88 28.45 -19.11 10.26
C ARG A 88 27.58 -19.42 11.46
N TYR A 89 27.05 -20.63 11.52
CA TYR A 89 26.17 -21.10 12.59
C TYR A 89 26.41 -22.59 12.89
N GLN A 90 25.82 -23.11 13.98
CA GLN A 90 25.71 -24.55 14.23
C GLN A 90 24.26 -25.03 14.08
N ASP A 91 24.08 -26.30 13.76
CA ASP A 91 22.76 -26.90 13.60
C ASP A 91 21.90 -26.70 14.86
N GLY A 92 20.65 -26.24 14.66
CA GLY A 92 19.71 -25.91 15.75
C GLY A 92 19.91 -24.55 16.44
N GLU A 93 20.93 -23.76 16.06
CA GLU A 93 21.07 -22.38 16.56
C GLU A 93 20.10 -21.42 15.87
N THR A 94 19.64 -20.40 16.62
CA THR A 94 19.03 -19.20 16.06
C THR A 94 20.13 -18.18 15.72
N VAL A 95 20.02 -17.54 14.57
CA VAL A 95 20.86 -16.42 14.16
C VAL A 95 20.06 -15.12 14.23
N ARG A 96 20.65 -14.09 14.84
CA ARG A 96 20.14 -12.72 14.88
C ARG A 96 20.97 -11.87 13.93
N PHE A 97 20.32 -11.06 13.09
CA PHE A 97 20.96 -10.09 12.22
C PHE A 97 20.69 -8.65 12.68
N THR A 98 21.73 -7.82 12.69
CA THR A 98 21.66 -6.41 13.12
C THR A 98 22.51 -5.48 12.26
N LEU A 99 22.09 -4.21 12.20
CA LEU A 99 22.89 -3.07 11.74
C LEU A 99 23.02 -2.12 12.94
N GLY A 100 24.23 -2.00 13.51
CA GLY A 100 24.39 -1.32 14.80
C GLY A 100 23.48 -1.95 15.86
N ASP A 101 22.64 -1.12 16.49
CA ASP A 101 21.62 -1.56 17.46
C ASP A 101 20.24 -1.84 16.82
N THR A 102 20.08 -1.57 15.52
CA THR A 102 18.85 -1.90 14.78
C THR A 102 18.81 -3.40 14.46
N VAL A 103 17.80 -4.08 14.96
CA VAL A 103 17.58 -5.52 14.73
C VAL A 103 16.79 -5.70 13.44
N LEU A 104 17.37 -6.41 12.46
CA LEU A 104 16.66 -6.77 11.23
C LEU A 104 15.73 -7.96 11.43
N GLY A 105 16.12 -8.91 12.28
CA GLY A 105 15.30 -10.04 12.67
C GLY A 105 16.11 -11.23 13.19
N GLU A 106 15.40 -12.30 13.49
CA GLU A 106 15.97 -13.57 13.97
C GLU A 106 15.32 -14.75 13.29
N THR A 107 16.11 -15.79 13.02
CA THR A 107 15.60 -17.01 12.38
C THR A 107 16.46 -18.22 12.75
N PRO A 108 15.94 -19.46 12.71
CA PRO A 108 16.78 -20.65 12.78
C PRO A 108 17.87 -20.60 11.70
N GLY A 109 19.11 -20.93 12.07
CA GLY A 109 20.23 -20.96 11.11
C GLY A 109 19.95 -21.96 9.99
N LYS A 110 20.01 -21.50 8.74
CA LYS A 110 19.80 -22.30 7.54
C LYS A 110 20.68 -21.81 6.38
N ALA A 111 20.73 -22.61 5.31
CA ALA A 111 21.63 -22.36 4.18
C ALA A 111 21.35 -21.03 3.45
N GLN A 112 20.08 -20.60 3.41
CA GLN A 112 19.64 -19.36 2.78
C GLN A 112 18.62 -18.69 3.68
N VAL A 113 18.87 -17.44 4.06
CA VAL A 113 18.01 -16.60 4.88
C VAL A 113 17.66 -15.37 4.06
N SER A 114 16.38 -15.13 3.82
CA SER A 114 15.87 -13.92 3.15
C SER A 114 15.14 -13.02 4.15
N PRO A 115 14.79 -11.77 3.78
CA PRO A 115 13.86 -10.93 4.55
C PRO A 115 12.58 -11.65 5.04
N PHE A 116 12.00 -12.56 4.25
CA PHE A 116 10.86 -13.39 4.68
C PHE A 116 11.15 -14.26 5.91
N ASP A 117 12.39 -14.72 6.07
CA ASP A 117 12.76 -15.57 7.19
C ASP A 117 13.04 -14.80 8.47
N LEU A 118 13.36 -13.51 8.33
CA LEU A 118 13.62 -12.59 9.43
C LEU A 118 12.32 -12.12 10.07
N VAL A 119 11.20 -12.17 9.34
CA VAL A 119 9.88 -11.78 9.81
C VAL A 119 9.03 -13.01 10.11
N PRO A 120 8.72 -13.29 11.39
CA PRO A 120 7.99 -14.50 11.78
C PRO A 120 6.64 -14.65 11.09
N GLY A 121 6.37 -15.84 10.56
CA GLY A 121 5.07 -16.18 9.96
C GLY A 121 4.85 -15.61 8.55
N THR A 122 5.89 -15.08 7.90
CA THR A 122 5.79 -14.60 6.52
C THR A 122 6.28 -15.64 5.52
N GLU A 123 5.69 -15.58 4.33
CA GLU A 123 6.09 -16.35 3.15
C GLU A 123 6.00 -15.42 1.93
N ALA A 124 6.66 -15.79 0.84
CA ALA A 124 6.49 -15.10 -0.42
C ALA A 124 5.05 -15.25 -0.93
N LEU A 125 4.43 -14.13 -1.27
CA LEU A 125 3.08 -14.05 -1.80
C LEU A 125 3.11 -13.97 -3.33
N MET A 126 2.04 -14.43 -3.97
CA MET A 126 1.88 -14.42 -5.43
C MET A 126 0.44 -14.03 -5.79
N GLY A 127 0.28 -13.37 -6.94
CA GLY A 127 -0.97 -12.89 -7.47
C GLY A 127 -1.38 -11.53 -6.91
N ASN A 128 -1.91 -10.66 -7.77
CA ASN A 128 -2.28 -9.27 -7.45
C ASN A 128 -3.04 -9.14 -6.14
N ARG A 129 -4.07 -9.96 -5.94
CA ARG A 129 -4.95 -9.85 -4.78
C ARG A 129 -4.21 -10.05 -3.45
N ARG A 130 -3.47 -11.16 -3.30
CA ARG A 130 -2.77 -11.47 -2.05
C ARG A 130 -1.67 -10.45 -1.77
N LEU A 131 -1.01 -9.98 -2.83
CA LEU A 131 0.02 -8.94 -2.74
C LEU A 131 -0.59 -7.61 -2.32
N ALA A 132 -1.65 -7.13 -2.99
CA ALA A 132 -2.33 -5.88 -2.65
C ALA A 132 -2.90 -5.91 -1.22
N GLU A 133 -3.59 -7.00 -0.83
CA GLU A 133 -4.06 -7.18 0.55
C GLU A 133 -2.90 -7.06 1.56
N ALA A 134 -1.73 -7.64 1.27
CA ALA A 134 -0.59 -7.60 2.17
C ALA A 134 0.19 -6.28 2.14
N ILE A 135 0.17 -5.54 1.03
CA ILE A 135 0.86 -4.25 0.84
C ILE A 135 0.05 -3.10 1.45
N PHE A 136 -1.28 -3.15 1.39
CA PHE A 136 -2.15 -2.07 1.89
C PHE A 136 -2.75 -2.34 3.28
N ASP A 137 -2.67 -3.57 3.79
CA ASP A 137 -2.98 -3.83 5.20
C ASP A 137 -1.82 -3.37 6.09
N GLU A 138 -2.03 -2.27 6.83
CA GLU A 138 -1.07 -1.71 7.80
C GLU A 138 -0.61 -2.73 8.86
N ARG A 139 -1.37 -3.83 9.07
CA ARG A 139 -1.06 -4.87 10.07
C ARG A 139 -0.39 -6.10 9.47
N SER A 140 -0.21 -6.14 8.16
CA SER A 140 0.42 -7.26 7.48
C SER A 140 1.89 -7.36 7.90
N PRO A 141 2.38 -8.55 8.31
CA PRO A 141 3.82 -8.73 8.56
C PRO A 141 4.65 -8.59 7.27
N PHE A 142 4.01 -8.60 6.09
CA PHE A 142 4.67 -8.30 4.82
C PHE A 142 5.24 -6.87 4.77
N GLN A 143 4.68 -5.93 5.54
CA GLN A 143 5.22 -4.57 5.70
C GLN A 143 6.69 -4.60 6.13
N ALA A 144 7.02 -5.45 7.12
CA ALA A 144 8.39 -5.60 7.59
C ALA A 144 9.32 -6.19 6.55
N VAL A 145 8.82 -7.08 5.68
CA VAL A 145 9.61 -7.62 4.57
C VAL A 145 9.97 -6.51 3.58
N ILE A 146 8.97 -5.68 3.19
CA ILE A 146 9.19 -4.51 2.32
C ILE A 146 10.21 -3.58 2.96
N ASN A 147 10.01 -3.21 4.22
CA ASN A 147 10.84 -2.21 4.91
C ASN A 147 12.28 -2.69 5.12
N ILE A 148 12.49 -3.98 5.40
CA ILE A 148 13.85 -4.57 5.48
C ILE A 148 14.53 -4.54 4.11
N ALA A 149 13.82 -4.93 3.04
CA ALA A 149 14.37 -4.89 1.67
C ALA A 149 14.71 -3.46 1.24
N VAL A 150 13.81 -2.51 1.49
CA VAL A 150 14.03 -1.07 1.26
C VAL A 150 15.27 -0.59 1.99
N LEU A 151 15.41 -0.92 3.29
CA LEU A 151 16.57 -0.52 4.08
C LEU A 151 17.88 -1.07 3.49
N LEU A 152 17.96 -2.39 3.27
CA LEU A 152 19.18 -3.05 2.81
C LEU A 152 19.62 -2.50 1.45
N GLN A 153 18.70 -2.40 0.49
CA GLN A 153 19.00 -1.95 -0.87
C GLN A 153 19.26 -0.44 -0.94
N THR A 154 18.65 0.38 -0.07
CA THR A 154 18.95 1.82 -0.01
C THR A 154 20.38 2.06 0.46
N LEU A 155 20.85 1.27 1.44
CA LEU A 155 22.17 1.40 2.05
C LEU A 155 23.31 0.76 1.26
N ASP A 156 22.99 0.07 0.16
CA ASP A 156 23.98 -0.52 -0.71
C ASP A 156 24.99 0.53 -1.18
N ARG A 157 26.29 0.22 -1.12
CA ARG A 157 27.34 1.23 -1.30
C ARG A 157 27.32 1.86 -2.69
N ASP A 158 27.05 1.10 -3.74
CA ASP A 158 27.04 1.61 -5.11
C ASP A 158 25.62 1.85 -5.64
N GLY A 159 24.59 1.27 -5.02
CA GLY A 159 23.18 1.47 -5.38
C GLY A 159 22.70 0.51 -6.44
N ASP A 160 23.54 -0.43 -6.83
CA ASP A 160 23.24 -1.51 -7.75
C ASP A 160 23.16 -2.83 -6.99
N ALA A 161 22.01 -3.03 -6.33
CA ALA A 161 21.74 -4.27 -5.60
C ALA A 161 21.85 -5.54 -6.48
N GLY A 162 21.73 -5.40 -7.81
CA GLY A 162 21.86 -6.50 -8.76
C GLY A 162 23.25 -7.13 -8.82
N ASN A 163 24.28 -6.45 -8.29
CA ASN A 163 25.63 -6.98 -8.16
C ASN A 163 25.97 -7.48 -6.73
N GLY A 164 24.97 -7.47 -5.83
CA GLY A 164 25.11 -7.70 -4.40
C GLY A 164 24.83 -6.42 -3.60
N ILE A 165 24.63 -6.57 -2.29
CA ILE A 165 24.41 -5.44 -1.39
C ILE A 165 25.63 -5.29 -0.48
N GLU A 166 26.38 -4.19 -0.59
CA GLU A 166 27.51 -3.88 0.29
C GLU A 166 27.14 -2.78 1.29
N ILE A 167 26.93 -3.14 2.57
CA ILE A 167 26.80 -2.14 3.64
C ILE A 167 28.18 -1.94 4.28
N THR A 168 28.78 -0.77 4.04
CA THR A 168 30.12 -0.50 4.58
C THR A 168 30.11 -0.38 6.10
N PRO A 169 31.24 -0.65 6.79
CA PRO A 169 31.32 -0.46 8.25
C PRO A 169 31.02 0.97 8.71
N ALA A 170 31.28 1.97 7.86
CA ALA A 170 30.97 3.37 8.18
C ALA A 170 29.46 3.64 8.14
N VAL A 171 28.75 3.12 7.14
CA VAL A 171 27.28 3.19 7.06
C VAL A 171 26.65 2.41 8.21
N ALA A 172 27.10 1.18 8.47
CA ALA A 172 26.60 0.37 9.58
C ALA A 172 26.78 1.04 10.95
N ALA A 173 27.85 1.84 11.12
CA ALA A 173 28.11 2.56 12.37
C ALA A 173 27.12 3.71 12.65
N LEU A 174 26.41 4.23 11.64
CA LEU A 174 25.36 5.24 11.82
C LEU A 174 24.16 4.69 12.63
N PHE A 175 23.96 3.36 12.60
CA PHE A 175 22.87 2.70 13.30
C PHE A 175 23.16 2.38 14.79
N ASN A 176 24.30 2.82 15.33
CA ASN A 176 24.60 2.67 16.76
C ASN A 176 23.68 3.57 17.59
N GLY A 177 22.94 2.99 18.54
CA GLY A 177 21.93 3.70 19.33
C GLY A 177 20.63 4.00 18.58
N VAL A 178 20.46 3.50 17.35
CA VAL A 178 19.24 3.65 16.56
C VAL A 178 18.45 2.36 16.55
N SER A 179 17.14 2.47 16.70
CA SER A 179 16.18 1.40 16.49
C SER A 179 15.15 1.87 15.48
N LEU A 180 14.97 1.11 14.41
CA LEU A 180 13.90 1.32 13.43
C LEU A 180 12.78 0.31 13.67
N ASP A 181 11.54 0.75 13.50
CA ASP A 181 10.37 -0.12 13.48
C ASP A 181 10.07 -0.54 12.04
N PHE A 182 10.17 -1.83 11.76
CA PHE A 182 9.85 -2.38 10.45
C PHE A 182 8.39 -2.79 10.31
N VAL A 183 7.61 -2.86 11.41
CA VAL A 183 6.23 -3.35 11.37
C VAL A 183 5.26 -2.27 10.86
N GLN A 184 5.65 -1.00 10.90
CA GLN A 184 4.86 0.10 10.34
C GLN A 184 4.58 -0.07 8.84
N HIS A 185 3.49 0.53 8.36
CA HIS A 185 3.17 0.56 6.94
C HIS A 185 4.32 1.15 6.10
N TRP A 186 4.58 0.58 4.93
CA TRP A 186 5.75 0.90 4.10
C TRP A 186 5.82 2.39 3.72
N ASP A 187 4.70 3.05 3.39
CA ASP A 187 4.70 4.50 3.10
C ASP A 187 5.16 5.34 4.31
N ARG A 188 4.88 4.90 5.54
CA ARG A 188 5.39 5.56 6.76
C ARG A 188 6.87 5.27 6.97
N PHE A 189 7.35 4.08 6.58
CA PHE A 189 8.75 3.71 6.65
C PHE A 189 9.61 4.51 5.63
N ASP A 190 9.13 4.67 4.40
CA ASP A 190 9.78 5.47 3.35
C ASP A 190 9.96 6.94 3.77
N ASN A 191 9.01 7.43 4.58
CA ASN A 191 9.00 8.77 5.17
C ASN A 191 9.51 8.80 6.63
N ASN A 192 10.12 7.72 7.13
CA ASN A 192 10.50 7.63 8.53
C ASN A 192 11.62 8.64 8.87
N PRO A 193 11.40 9.57 9.83
CA PRO A 193 12.36 10.63 10.12
C PRO A 193 13.74 10.11 10.55
N ALA A 194 13.78 9.05 11.35
CA ALA A 194 15.04 8.49 11.84
C ALA A 194 15.83 7.86 10.69
N PHE A 195 15.17 7.10 9.81
CA PHE A 195 15.83 6.51 8.65
C PHE A 195 16.31 7.57 7.65
N ARG A 196 15.47 8.57 7.33
CA ARG A 196 15.84 9.65 6.40
C ARG A 196 16.98 10.51 6.95
N SER A 197 16.99 10.80 8.25
CA SER A 197 18.09 11.50 8.90
C SER A 197 19.41 10.73 8.79
N LEU A 198 19.39 9.39 8.97
CA LEU A 198 20.56 8.54 8.78
C LEU A 198 21.04 8.52 7.33
N LEU A 199 20.13 8.44 6.36
CA LEU A 199 20.47 8.48 4.94
C LEU A 199 21.08 9.83 4.56
N ASN A 200 20.51 10.93 5.04
CA ASN A 200 21.02 12.28 4.85
C ASN A 200 22.42 12.44 5.46
N GLU A 201 22.66 11.85 6.64
CA GLU A 201 24.00 11.81 7.24
C GLU A 201 24.99 11.00 6.38
N ALA A 202 24.59 9.85 5.86
CA ALA A 202 25.41 9.03 4.96
C ALA A 202 25.75 9.77 3.65
N ASN A 203 24.76 10.45 3.06
CA ASN A 203 24.91 11.30 1.87
C ASN A 203 25.86 12.47 2.15
N ALA A 204 25.66 13.20 3.24
CA ALA A 204 26.46 14.37 3.62
C ALA A 204 27.92 14.01 3.91
N GLN A 205 28.18 12.81 4.45
CA GLN A 205 29.51 12.28 4.69
C GLN A 205 30.12 11.54 3.49
N ALA A 206 29.39 11.44 2.36
CA ALA A 206 29.78 10.70 1.17
C ALA A 206 30.20 9.24 1.49
N LEU A 207 29.44 8.58 2.36
CA LEU A 207 29.67 7.16 2.71
C LEU A 207 29.14 6.21 1.63
N LEU A 208 28.26 6.71 0.77
CA LEU A 208 27.73 6.04 -0.42
C LEU A 208 28.45 6.56 -1.67
N SER A 209 28.46 5.76 -2.74
CA SER A 209 29.17 6.12 -3.99
C SER A 209 28.52 7.30 -4.72
N GLU A 210 27.23 7.51 -4.49
CA GLU A 210 26.45 8.64 -4.98
C GLU A 210 25.38 9.03 -3.98
N HIS A 211 24.92 10.28 -4.08
CA HIS A 211 23.78 10.78 -3.32
C HIS A 211 22.51 10.06 -3.77
N ARG A 212 21.69 9.61 -2.84
CA ARG A 212 20.44 8.90 -3.18
C ARG A 212 19.33 9.14 -2.17
N ALA A 213 18.11 8.96 -2.67
CA ALA A 213 16.88 8.90 -1.89
C ALA A 213 16.63 7.49 -1.36
N VAL A 214 15.62 7.35 -0.49
CA VAL A 214 15.08 6.05 -0.09
C VAL A 214 14.56 5.32 -1.34
N ARG A 215 14.91 4.04 -1.47
CA ARG A 215 14.45 3.20 -2.59
C ARG A 215 12.95 2.92 -2.45
N SER A 216 12.20 2.97 -3.55
CA SER A 216 10.78 2.63 -3.54
C SER A 216 10.53 1.18 -3.13
N GLY A 217 9.47 0.95 -2.36
CA GLY A 217 9.06 -0.39 -1.92
C GLY A 217 8.92 -1.39 -3.07
N TRP A 218 8.28 -0.98 -4.18
CA TRP A 218 8.07 -1.86 -5.33
C TRP A 218 9.38 -2.33 -5.98
N ARG A 219 10.40 -1.46 -6.08
CA ARG A 219 11.73 -1.84 -6.62
C ARG A 219 12.50 -2.73 -5.69
N ALA A 220 12.35 -2.50 -4.38
CA ALA A 220 12.95 -3.37 -3.38
C ALA A 220 12.37 -4.78 -3.47
N MET A 221 11.04 -4.88 -3.61
CA MET A 221 10.35 -6.16 -3.74
C MET A 221 10.63 -6.86 -5.07
N GLN A 222 10.69 -6.14 -6.18
CA GLN A 222 11.09 -6.70 -7.48
C GLN A 222 12.47 -7.34 -7.40
N HIS A 223 13.46 -6.60 -6.90
CA HIS A 223 14.82 -7.10 -6.72
C HIS A 223 14.87 -8.34 -5.81
N LEU A 224 14.15 -8.31 -4.69
CA LEU A 224 14.09 -9.42 -3.76
C LEU A 224 13.51 -10.68 -4.42
N TYR A 225 12.41 -10.55 -5.16
CA TYR A 225 11.78 -11.69 -5.84
C TYR A 225 12.64 -12.25 -6.97
N ASP A 226 13.27 -11.38 -7.77
CA ASP A 226 14.19 -11.79 -8.83
C ASP A 226 15.37 -12.58 -8.28
N ASN A 227 15.96 -12.14 -7.15
CA ASN A 227 17.07 -12.84 -6.51
C ASN A 227 16.68 -14.18 -5.87
N LEU A 228 15.41 -14.34 -5.51
CA LEU A 228 14.87 -15.58 -4.95
C LEU A 228 14.28 -16.52 -6.02
N ASP A 229 14.30 -16.12 -7.30
CA ASP A 229 13.68 -16.84 -8.42
C ASP A 229 12.18 -17.09 -8.18
N ILE A 230 11.49 -16.06 -7.67
CA ILE A 230 10.06 -16.11 -7.36
C ILE A 230 9.28 -15.31 -8.40
N ASP A 231 8.45 -16.00 -9.17
CA ASP A 231 7.46 -15.37 -10.02
C ASP A 231 6.28 -14.88 -9.17
N ALA A 232 6.20 -13.56 -8.98
CA ALA A 232 5.12 -12.90 -8.24
C ALA A 232 3.75 -13.03 -8.93
N ARG A 233 3.70 -13.37 -10.22
CA ARG A 233 2.48 -13.48 -11.04
C ARG A 233 1.62 -12.21 -10.99
N ILE A 234 2.25 -11.08 -11.28
CA ILE A 234 1.58 -9.78 -11.35
C ILE A 234 1.04 -9.59 -12.77
N PHE A 235 -0.22 -9.19 -12.87
CA PHE A 235 -0.88 -8.93 -14.16
C PHE A 235 -1.58 -7.57 -14.13
N ALA A 236 -1.21 -6.66 -15.02
CA ALA A 236 -1.88 -5.38 -15.11
C ALA A 236 -3.15 -5.48 -15.95
N GLU A 237 -4.21 -4.77 -15.53
CA GLU A 237 -5.42 -4.60 -16.32
C GLU A 237 -5.12 -3.66 -17.50
N THR A 238 -5.19 -4.19 -18.73
CA THR A 238 -4.82 -3.48 -19.96
C THR A 238 -6.04 -3.04 -20.77
N ARG A 239 -7.21 -3.62 -20.50
CA ARG A 239 -8.45 -3.24 -21.16
C ARG A 239 -9.65 -3.44 -20.26
N ILE A 240 -10.54 -2.46 -20.24
CA ILE A 240 -11.86 -2.53 -19.64
C ILE A 240 -12.87 -2.26 -20.75
N ALA A 241 -13.88 -3.09 -20.90
CA ALA A 241 -15.01 -2.81 -21.79
C ALA A 241 -16.31 -2.91 -21.02
N SER A 242 -17.08 -1.82 -21.04
CA SER A 242 -18.30 -1.63 -20.28
C SER A 242 -19.52 -1.61 -21.19
N ASP A 243 -20.38 -2.60 -21.00
CA ASP A 243 -21.71 -2.76 -21.57
C ASP A 243 -22.73 -2.42 -20.47
N ARG A 244 -23.35 -1.26 -20.56
CA ARG A 244 -24.19 -0.65 -19.51
C ARG A 244 -25.66 -1.00 -19.66
N ASP A 245 -26.07 -1.56 -20.79
CA ASP A 245 -27.45 -1.97 -21.04
C ASP A 245 -27.65 -3.49 -21.19
N GLY A 246 -26.54 -4.25 -21.18
CA GLY A 246 -26.52 -5.70 -21.20
C GLY A 246 -26.82 -6.29 -22.58
N ASP A 247 -26.75 -5.51 -23.67
CA ASP A 247 -27.08 -5.98 -25.01
C ASP A 247 -25.98 -6.83 -25.67
N GLY A 248 -24.79 -6.87 -25.06
CA GLY A 248 -23.60 -7.56 -25.53
C GLY A 248 -22.61 -6.69 -26.31
N THR A 249 -22.90 -5.39 -26.46
CA THR A 249 -22.04 -4.40 -27.13
C THR A 249 -21.55 -3.39 -26.09
N PRO A 250 -20.23 -3.25 -25.88
CA PRO A 250 -19.73 -2.22 -24.96
C PRO A 250 -19.99 -0.80 -25.48
N GLU A 251 -20.51 0.09 -24.64
CA GLU A 251 -20.60 1.54 -24.92
C GLU A 251 -19.35 2.30 -24.55
N SER A 252 -18.42 1.69 -23.80
CA SER A 252 -17.14 2.33 -23.51
C SER A 252 -16.02 1.31 -23.37
N ILE A 253 -14.82 1.72 -23.79
CA ILE A 253 -13.61 0.90 -23.75
C ILE A 253 -12.47 1.77 -23.24
N ASP A 254 -11.85 1.35 -22.14
CA ASP A 254 -10.59 1.90 -21.67
C ASP A 254 -9.45 0.95 -22.01
N THR A 255 -8.32 1.47 -22.47
CA THR A 255 -7.10 0.69 -22.70
C THR A 255 -5.91 1.33 -22.00
N ARG A 256 -5.01 0.50 -21.49
CA ARG A 256 -3.83 0.94 -20.73
C ARG A 256 -2.59 0.19 -21.17
N GLN A 257 -1.45 0.87 -21.11
CA GLN A 257 -0.14 0.29 -21.38
C GLN A 257 0.78 0.56 -20.20
N TYR A 258 1.65 -0.40 -19.92
CA TYR A 258 2.59 -0.35 -18.81
C TYR A 258 4.00 -0.63 -19.31
N ASP A 259 5.00 -0.09 -18.64
CA ASP A 259 6.39 -0.48 -18.83
C ASP A 259 6.70 -1.84 -18.16
N ALA A 260 7.95 -2.29 -18.24
CA ALA A 260 8.39 -3.56 -17.66
C ALA A 260 8.38 -3.57 -16.12
N ASP A 261 8.45 -2.39 -15.50
CA ASP A 261 8.39 -2.21 -14.05
C ASP A 261 6.94 -2.18 -13.54
N GLY A 262 5.98 -2.02 -14.45
CA GLY A 262 4.55 -1.96 -14.19
C GLY A 262 4.03 -0.54 -13.99
N ASN A 263 4.80 0.50 -14.33
CA ASN A 263 4.32 1.87 -14.34
C ASN A 263 3.43 2.07 -15.58
N GLU A 264 2.28 2.72 -15.41
CA GLU A 264 1.39 3.04 -16.54
C GLU A 264 2.02 4.11 -17.41
N ILE A 265 2.23 3.85 -18.70
CA ILE A 265 2.88 4.80 -19.63
C ILE A 265 1.88 5.49 -20.56
N SER A 266 0.68 4.92 -20.71
CA SER A 266 -0.42 5.56 -21.43
C SER A 266 -1.75 4.93 -21.09
N ASN A 267 -2.82 5.72 -21.13
CA ASN A 267 -4.19 5.23 -21.21
C ASN A 267 -4.96 5.93 -22.33
N GLN A 268 -6.04 5.29 -22.77
CA GLN A 268 -6.97 5.82 -23.74
C GLN A 268 -8.39 5.41 -23.36
N SER A 269 -9.33 6.32 -23.52
CA SER A 269 -10.76 6.10 -23.27
C SER A 269 -11.56 6.35 -24.54
N ASP A 270 -12.34 5.35 -24.94
CA ASP A 270 -13.39 5.41 -25.96
C ASP A 270 -14.73 5.41 -25.22
N PHE A 271 -15.40 6.57 -25.14
CA PHE A 271 -16.60 6.77 -24.33
C PHE A 271 -17.89 6.40 -25.05
N ASP A 272 -17.85 6.18 -26.37
CA ASP A 272 -19.00 5.81 -27.18
C ASP A 272 -18.91 4.40 -27.79
N GLY A 273 -17.80 3.69 -27.55
CA GLY A 273 -17.57 2.32 -27.98
C GLY A 273 -17.38 2.20 -29.49
N ASN A 274 -17.08 3.29 -30.20
CA ASN A 274 -16.97 3.28 -31.66
C ASN A 274 -15.64 2.68 -32.18
N GLY A 275 -14.70 2.39 -31.28
CA GLY A 275 -13.37 1.86 -31.57
C GLY A 275 -12.29 2.92 -31.81
N THR A 276 -12.61 4.19 -31.60
CA THR A 276 -11.69 5.34 -31.64
C THR A 276 -11.65 5.93 -30.25
N ALA A 277 -10.46 6.19 -29.72
CA ALA A 277 -10.34 6.88 -28.45
C ALA A 277 -10.88 8.31 -28.58
N ASP A 278 -11.59 8.77 -27.54
CA ASP A 278 -12.06 10.13 -27.37
C ASP A 278 -11.10 10.95 -26.50
N SER A 279 -10.24 10.28 -25.74
CA SER A 279 -9.18 10.91 -24.94
C SER A 279 -8.00 9.96 -24.76
N ALA A 280 -6.82 10.53 -24.56
CA ALA A 280 -5.60 9.79 -24.26
C ALA A 280 -4.78 10.53 -23.19
N GLN A 281 -4.04 9.77 -22.40
CA GLN A 281 -3.03 10.32 -21.51
C GLN A 281 -1.70 9.58 -21.70
N THR A 282 -0.59 10.29 -21.53
CA THR A 282 0.76 9.69 -21.50
C THR A 282 1.49 10.07 -20.22
N PHE A 283 2.37 9.17 -19.76
CA PHE A 283 3.11 9.34 -18.52
C PHE A 283 4.60 9.04 -18.74
N GLU A 284 5.46 9.89 -18.20
CA GLU A 284 6.91 9.68 -18.21
C GLU A 284 7.45 9.62 -16.78
N TYR A 285 8.39 8.69 -16.56
CA TYR A 285 9.01 8.46 -15.28
C TYR A 285 10.52 8.67 -15.36
N ASP A 286 11.12 9.13 -14.27
CA ASP A 286 12.57 9.17 -14.15
C ASP A 286 13.18 7.78 -13.90
N ALA A 287 14.51 7.72 -13.84
CA ALA A 287 15.22 6.49 -13.53
C ALA A 287 14.90 5.93 -12.13
N ALA A 288 14.33 6.73 -11.21
CA ALA A 288 13.86 6.31 -9.89
C ALA A 288 12.41 5.76 -9.90
N GLY A 289 11.71 5.84 -11.04
CA GLY A 289 10.32 5.42 -11.19
C GLY A 289 9.32 6.43 -10.64
N ARG A 290 9.72 7.71 -10.56
CA ARG A 290 8.85 8.81 -10.13
C ARG A 290 8.29 9.51 -11.37
N LEU A 291 7.01 9.85 -11.33
CA LEU A 291 6.32 10.53 -12.43
C LEU A 291 6.88 11.94 -12.61
N VAL A 292 7.48 12.22 -13.76
CA VAL A 292 8.06 13.54 -14.08
C VAL A 292 7.23 14.32 -15.09
N ARG A 293 6.34 13.64 -15.83
CA ARG A 293 5.53 14.28 -16.86
C ARG A 293 4.22 13.55 -17.11
N THR A 294 3.15 14.31 -17.29
CA THR A 294 1.86 13.84 -17.80
C THR A 294 1.46 14.71 -18.99
N GLU A 295 0.91 14.09 -20.03
CA GLU A 295 0.19 14.78 -21.10
C GLU A 295 -1.26 14.30 -21.13
N ASP A 296 -2.20 15.22 -21.22
CA ASP A 296 -3.60 14.91 -21.49
C ASP A 296 -3.96 15.39 -22.90
N ASP A 297 -4.53 14.50 -23.69
CA ASP A 297 -5.01 14.71 -25.06
C ASP A 297 -6.53 14.44 -25.08
N ASP A 298 -7.29 15.50 -24.82
CA ASP A 298 -8.75 15.57 -24.84
C ASP A 298 -9.25 15.56 -26.30
N GLY A 299 -9.15 14.40 -26.92
CA GLY A 299 -9.56 14.16 -28.30
C GLY A 299 -8.82 13.00 -28.94
N ALA A 300 -7.76 12.54 -28.30
CA ALA A 300 -6.85 11.51 -28.79
C ALA A 300 -6.33 11.81 -30.21
N ASP A 301 -6.08 13.09 -30.51
CA ASP A 301 -5.67 13.55 -31.83
C ASP A 301 -4.14 13.64 -32.01
N GLY A 302 -3.41 13.43 -30.92
CA GLY A 302 -1.95 13.42 -30.83
C GLY A 302 -1.34 14.75 -30.39
N GLU A 303 -2.15 15.78 -30.12
CA GLU A 303 -1.71 17.07 -29.60
C GLU A 303 -2.33 17.30 -28.22
N PRO A 304 -1.56 17.26 -27.12
CA PRO A 304 -2.15 17.38 -25.80
C PRO A 304 -2.71 18.77 -25.54
N GLU A 305 -3.81 18.85 -24.80
CA GLU A 305 -4.38 20.08 -24.25
C GLU A 305 -3.79 20.45 -22.90
N ARG A 306 -3.05 19.54 -22.25
CA ARG A 306 -2.45 19.83 -20.95
C ARG A 306 -1.14 19.11 -20.77
N ILE A 307 -0.11 19.82 -20.32
CA ILE A 307 1.18 19.23 -19.96
C ILE A 307 1.49 19.59 -18.52
N GLU A 308 1.76 18.56 -17.73
CA GLU A 308 2.14 18.69 -16.34
C GLU A 308 3.57 18.16 -16.17
N THR A 309 4.43 18.89 -15.44
CA THR A 309 5.80 18.43 -15.15
C THR A 309 6.13 18.54 -13.67
N THR A 310 6.93 17.60 -13.18
CA THR A 310 7.33 17.51 -11.77
C THR A 310 8.84 17.38 -11.65
N GLU A 311 9.45 18.22 -10.82
CA GLU A 311 10.87 18.16 -10.49
C GLU A 311 11.08 17.65 -9.06
N TYR A 312 12.06 16.78 -8.91
CA TYR A 312 12.46 16.22 -7.62
C TYR A 312 13.88 16.61 -7.25
N ASP A 313 14.13 16.78 -5.95
CA ASP A 313 15.49 16.90 -5.43
C ASP A 313 16.21 15.53 -5.36
N ALA A 314 17.46 15.58 -4.91
CA ALA A 314 18.32 14.41 -4.78
C ALA A 314 17.93 13.48 -3.61
N ASP A 315 17.09 13.95 -2.68
CA ASP A 315 16.57 13.20 -1.52
C ASP A 315 15.21 12.53 -1.82
N GLY A 316 14.65 12.75 -3.01
CA GLY A 316 13.39 12.13 -3.40
C GLY A 316 12.20 13.08 -3.46
N ASN A 317 12.35 14.32 -2.96
CA ASN A 317 11.22 15.17 -2.65
C ASN A 317 10.79 16.02 -3.83
N GLU A 318 9.48 16.18 -4.03
CA GLU A 318 8.89 17.02 -5.08
C GLU A 318 9.11 18.50 -4.75
N VAL A 319 10.03 19.16 -5.45
CA VAL A 319 10.39 20.56 -5.15
C VAL A 319 9.69 21.57 -6.03
N ARG A 320 9.23 21.15 -7.21
CA ARG A 320 8.55 22.00 -8.18
C ARG A 320 7.57 21.20 -9.01
N PHE A 321 6.46 21.84 -9.32
CA PHE A 321 5.45 21.35 -10.25
C PHE A 321 5.01 22.50 -11.16
N GLU A 322 4.74 22.19 -12.41
CA GLU A 322 4.24 23.12 -13.42
C GLU A 322 3.07 22.49 -14.19
N SER A 323 2.01 23.27 -14.47
CA SER A 323 0.91 22.94 -15.39
C SER A 323 0.86 23.96 -16.51
N ASP A 324 0.83 23.48 -17.75
CA ASP A 324 0.60 24.24 -19.00
C ASP A 324 -0.76 23.81 -19.55
N ASP A 325 -1.80 24.59 -19.22
CA ASP A 325 -3.18 24.36 -19.63
C ASP A 325 -3.39 24.98 -21.03
N GLY A 326 -3.43 24.12 -22.03
CA GLY A 326 -3.44 24.47 -23.45
C GLY A 326 -2.18 23.99 -24.18
N ALA A 327 -1.19 23.48 -23.44
CA ALA A 327 0.09 22.97 -23.95
C ALA A 327 0.79 23.93 -24.93
N ASP A 328 0.67 25.24 -24.71
CA ASP A 328 1.14 26.27 -25.63
C ASP A 328 2.58 26.74 -25.33
N GLY A 329 3.19 26.17 -24.29
CA GLY A 329 4.53 26.47 -23.79
C GLY A 329 4.55 27.61 -22.76
N ILE A 330 3.39 28.13 -22.36
CA ILE A 330 3.25 29.12 -21.29
C ILE A 330 2.66 28.40 -20.09
N ILE A 331 3.43 28.33 -19.00
CA ILE A 331 2.96 27.75 -17.75
C ILE A 331 1.83 28.60 -17.18
N ASP A 332 0.76 27.96 -16.72
CA ASP A 332 -0.39 28.59 -16.06
C ASP A 332 -0.30 28.48 -14.54
N GLU A 333 0.13 27.33 -14.02
CA GLU A 333 0.25 27.11 -12.58
C GLU A 333 1.63 26.58 -12.22
N ILE A 334 2.21 27.13 -11.16
CA ILE A 334 3.45 26.69 -10.55
C ILE A 334 3.19 26.44 -9.08
N PHE A 335 3.68 25.32 -8.54
CA PHE A 335 3.96 25.26 -7.12
C PHE A 335 5.41 24.89 -6.83
N THR A 336 5.89 25.32 -5.67
CA THR A 336 7.19 24.94 -5.13
C THR A 336 7.06 24.48 -3.69
N ALA A 337 7.89 23.53 -3.26
CA ALA A 337 7.84 22.99 -1.91
C ALA A 337 9.22 23.00 -1.23
N GLN A 338 9.19 23.06 0.10
CA GLN A 338 10.37 23.05 0.96
C GLN A 338 10.22 21.97 2.01
N TYR A 339 11.35 21.37 2.41
CA TYR A 339 11.39 20.21 3.28
C TYR A 339 12.35 20.44 4.45
N ASP A 340 12.08 19.80 5.59
CA ASP A 340 13.01 19.73 6.71
C ASP A 340 14.12 18.67 6.48
N SER A 341 15.06 18.55 7.43
CA SER A 341 16.15 17.56 7.35
C SER A 341 15.68 16.11 7.44
N ASN A 342 14.42 15.86 7.79
CA ASN A 342 13.82 14.54 7.83
C ASN A 342 13.00 14.27 6.55
N GLY A 343 12.91 15.23 5.63
CA GLY A 343 12.12 15.13 4.41
C GLY A 343 10.61 15.38 4.60
N ASN A 344 10.18 15.94 5.73
CA ASN A 344 8.80 16.38 5.88
C ASN A 344 8.60 17.71 5.16
N ILE A 345 7.50 17.87 4.42
CA ILE A 345 7.17 19.13 3.75
C ILE A 345 6.88 20.20 4.80
N THR A 346 7.56 21.34 4.76
CA THR A 346 7.37 22.43 5.72
C THR A 346 6.64 23.63 5.12
N ARG A 347 6.74 23.81 3.80
CA ARG A 347 6.10 24.92 3.09
C ARG A 347 5.82 24.58 1.64
N ARG A 348 4.70 25.07 1.12
CA ARG A 348 4.31 25.03 -0.29
C ARG A 348 3.81 26.41 -0.70
N ASP A 349 4.35 26.91 -1.80
CA ASP A 349 3.90 28.14 -2.45
C ASP A 349 3.25 27.77 -3.77
N THR A 350 2.07 28.34 -4.03
CA THR A 350 1.35 28.17 -5.30
C THR A 350 1.13 29.52 -5.94
N ASP A 351 1.46 29.60 -7.23
CA ASP A 351 1.25 30.70 -8.16
C ASP A 351 0.34 30.16 -9.28
N ARG A 352 -0.94 30.52 -9.26
CA ARG A 352 -1.99 29.92 -10.11
C ARG A 352 -2.11 30.57 -11.49
N ASN A 353 -1.31 31.60 -11.76
CA ASN A 353 -1.29 32.29 -13.04
C ASN A 353 0.14 32.45 -13.59
N ALA A 354 1.12 31.80 -12.94
CA ALA A 354 2.54 31.84 -13.20
C ALA A 354 3.10 33.26 -13.41
N ASP A 355 2.52 34.28 -12.74
CA ASP A 355 2.94 35.68 -12.89
C ASP A 355 4.18 36.04 -12.05
N GLY A 356 4.66 35.09 -11.25
CA GLY A 356 5.80 35.19 -10.36
C GLY A 356 5.45 35.68 -8.96
N ALA A 357 4.19 36.00 -8.67
CA ALA A 357 3.69 36.24 -7.33
C ALA A 357 3.03 34.98 -6.77
N THR A 358 3.36 34.65 -5.52
CA THR A 358 2.65 33.57 -4.82
C THR A 358 1.24 34.01 -4.50
N ASP A 359 0.25 33.21 -4.92
CA ASP A 359 -1.16 33.42 -4.62
C ASP A 359 -1.57 32.76 -3.31
N SER A 360 -0.97 31.62 -2.95
CA SER A 360 -1.27 30.96 -1.69
C SER A 360 -0.09 30.20 -1.11
N ILE A 361 -0.05 30.14 0.21
CA ILE A 361 1.00 29.50 1.01
C ILE A 361 0.35 28.48 1.93
N GLN A 362 0.96 27.31 2.02
CA GLN A 362 0.66 26.31 3.04
C GLN A 362 1.92 26.02 3.85
N THR A 363 1.79 25.86 5.16
CA THR A 363 2.91 25.47 6.04
C THR A 363 2.50 24.36 6.98
N TRP A 364 3.44 23.47 7.29
CA TRP A 364 3.24 22.32 8.16
C TRP A 364 4.26 22.30 9.30
N GLU A 365 3.83 21.78 10.44
CA GLU A 365 4.66 21.52 11.61
C GLU A 365 4.51 20.07 12.04
N TYR A 366 5.57 19.48 12.59
CA TYR A 366 5.66 18.08 12.96
C TYR A 366 6.21 17.91 14.37
N ASP A 367 5.87 16.81 15.02
CA ASP A 367 6.51 16.38 16.25
C ASP A 367 7.85 15.66 15.97
N GLN A 368 8.53 15.20 17.02
CA GLN A 368 9.81 14.50 16.90
C GLN A 368 9.68 13.11 16.24
N ALA A 369 8.49 12.50 16.27
CA ALA A 369 8.21 11.23 15.62
C ALA A 369 7.84 11.41 14.13
N GLY A 370 7.69 12.65 13.65
CA GLY A 370 7.29 12.97 12.28
C GLY A 370 5.78 13.03 12.07
N ASN A 371 4.98 13.00 13.13
CA ASN A 371 3.53 13.19 12.99
C ASN A 371 3.24 14.68 12.79
N GLN A 372 2.40 15.01 11.81
CA GLN A 372 1.99 16.38 11.53
C GLN A 372 1.15 16.92 12.70
N THR A 373 1.57 17.98 13.36
CA THR A 373 0.84 18.58 14.50
C THR A 373 0.03 19.80 14.11
N ARG A 374 0.41 20.49 13.03
CA ARG A 374 -0.25 21.71 12.58
C ARG A 374 -0.12 21.93 11.08
N MET A 375 -1.17 22.47 10.46
CA MET A 375 -1.17 22.96 9.08
C MET A 375 -1.81 24.34 9.04
N VAL A 376 -1.20 25.28 8.33
CA VAL A 376 -1.74 26.62 8.08
C VAL A 376 -1.97 26.80 6.59
N ARG A 377 -3.10 27.40 6.22
CA ARG A 377 -3.35 27.87 4.85
C ARG A 377 -3.56 29.37 4.84
N ASP A 378 -2.84 30.02 3.95
CA ASP A 378 -2.94 31.42 3.57
C ASP A 378 -3.26 31.43 2.06
N PHE A 379 -4.52 31.65 1.71
CA PHE A 379 -5.08 31.54 0.37
C PHE A 379 -4.86 32.77 -0.49
N ASP A 380 -4.44 33.90 0.10
CA ASP A 380 -4.14 35.15 -0.58
C ASP A 380 -2.70 35.63 -0.39
N ALA A 381 -1.87 34.81 0.27
CA ALA A 381 -0.47 35.03 0.56
C ALA A 381 -0.20 36.37 1.28
N ASP A 382 -1.17 36.86 2.07
CA ASP A 382 -1.07 38.15 2.75
C ASP A 382 -0.29 38.08 4.09
N GLY A 383 0.10 36.87 4.49
CA GLY A 383 0.83 36.56 5.72
C GLY A 383 -0.08 36.30 6.91
N MET A 384 -1.39 36.36 6.76
CA MET A 384 -2.38 35.93 7.74
C MET A 384 -2.94 34.57 7.37
N ALA A 385 -3.13 33.71 8.37
CA ALA A 385 -3.80 32.45 8.14
C ALA A 385 -5.28 32.71 7.78
N ASN A 386 -5.79 32.03 6.76
CA ASN A 386 -7.23 31.92 6.54
C ASN A 386 -7.79 30.68 7.22
N SER A 387 -7.01 29.61 7.36
CA SER A 387 -7.43 28.41 8.09
C SER A 387 -6.25 27.71 8.77
N ILE A 388 -6.54 27.05 9.89
CA ILE A 388 -5.57 26.30 10.69
C ILE A 388 -6.15 24.92 11.01
N SER A 389 -5.38 23.88 10.76
CA SER A 389 -5.67 22.53 11.22
C SER A 389 -4.67 22.13 12.30
N SER A 390 -5.13 21.41 13.33
CA SER A 390 -4.27 20.86 14.38
C SER A 390 -4.60 19.39 14.66
N PHE A 391 -3.58 18.63 15.03
CA PHE A 391 -3.63 17.18 15.19
C PHE A 391 -2.96 16.78 16.49
N GLU A 392 -3.55 15.81 17.20
CA GLU A 392 -2.96 15.24 18.40
C GLU A 392 -2.95 13.71 18.30
N TYR A 393 -1.92 13.09 18.86
CA TYR A 393 -1.65 11.67 18.77
C TYR A 393 -1.42 11.05 20.15
N ASP A 394 -1.75 9.78 20.29
CA ASP A 394 -1.35 8.98 21.45
C ASP A 394 0.13 8.55 21.37
N ALA A 395 0.60 7.85 22.39
CA ALA A 395 1.98 7.35 22.45
C ALA A 395 2.30 6.26 21.41
N SER A 396 1.28 5.66 20.79
CA SER A 396 1.41 4.67 19.72
C SER A 396 1.35 5.31 18.33
N GLY A 397 1.16 6.64 18.24
CA GLY A 397 1.04 7.37 16.98
C GLY A 397 -0.36 7.33 16.36
N ASN A 398 -1.39 6.88 17.08
CA ASN A 398 -2.77 6.97 16.62
C ASN A 398 -3.28 8.40 16.82
N GLN A 399 -3.93 8.98 15.81
CA GLN A 399 -4.51 10.31 15.90
C GLN A 399 -5.74 10.29 16.81
N ILE A 400 -5.64 10.90 17.99
CA ILE A 400 -6.76 10.98 18.95
C ILE A 400 -7.62 12.22 18.75
N ARG A 401 -7.10 13.23 18.06
CA ARG A 401 -7.82 14.49 17.83
C ARG A 401 -7.42 15.15 16.52
N PHE A 402 -8.43 15.67 15.82
CA PHE A 402 -8.29 16.61 14.71
C PHE A 402 -9.19 17.82 14.95
N ALA A 403 -8.66 19.02 14.74
CA ALA A 403 -9.42 20.27 14.78
C ALA A 403 -9.14 21.09 13.52
N GLN A 404 -10.19 21.72 12.99
CA GLN A 404 -10.12 22.64 11.87
C GLN A 404 -10.79 23.95 12.27
N ASP A 405 -9.99 25.01 12.25
CA ASP A 405 -10.39 26.40 12.33
C ASP A 405 -10.40 26.95 10.90
N PHE A 406 -11.58 27.22 10.35
CA PHE A 406 -11.78 27.64 8.96
C PHE A 406 -11.60 29.13 8.73
N ASN A 407 -11.54 29.92 9.80
CA ASN A 407 -11.45 31.37 9.73
C ASN A 407 -10.19 31.94 10.44
N ALA A 408 -9.41 31.05 11.05
CA ALA A 408 -8.21 31.31 11.84
C ALA A 408 -8.42 32.28 13.04
N ASP A 409 -9.61 32.29 13.63
CA ASP A 409 -9.94 33.14 14.79
C ASP A 409 -9.52 32.53 16.15
N GLY A 410 -9.07 31.28 16.14
CA GLY A 410 -8.63 30.51 17.31
C GLY A 410 -9.69 29.59 17.91
N ALA A 411 -10.90 29.54 17.35
CA ALA A 411 -11.97 28.63 17.74
C ALA A 411 -12.31 27.66 16.59
N PRO A 412 -11.88 26.39 16.66
CA PRO A 412 -12.18 25.41 15.61
C PRO A 412 -13.69 25.18 15.44
N GLU A 413 -14.19 25.23 14.21
CA GLU A 413 -15.59 24.90 13.90
C GLU A 413 -15.82 23.42 13.58
N LEU A 414 -14.74 22.66 13.42
CA LEU A 414 -14.82 21.22 13.27
C LEU A 414 -13.82 20.53 14.20
N ILE A 415 -14.33 19.59 14.99
CA ILE A 415 -13.56 18.79 15.93
C ILE A 415 -13.93 17.33 15.73
N ASN A 416 -12.94 16.50 15.41
CA ASN A 416 -13.07 15.04 15.44
C ASN A 416 -12.21 14.47 16.57
N GLU A 417 -12.76 13.54 17.33
CA GLU A 417 -12.06 12.81 18.39
C GLU A 417 -12.18 11.31 18.15
N PHE A 418 -11.12 10.59 18.51
CA PHE A 418 -10.97 9.16 18.23
C PHE A 418 -10.50 8.40 19.48
N GLU A 419 -11.10 7.24 19.72
CA GLU A 419 -10.66 6.30 20.75
C GLU A 419 -10.26 4.97 20.13
N TYR A 420 -9.22 4.36 20.68
CA TYR A 420 -8.66 3.11 20.17
C TYR A 420 -8.59 2.05 21.26
N ASP A 421 -8.74 0.79 20.87
CA ASP A 421 -8.43 -0.35 21.74
C ASP A 421 -6.92 -0.61 21.82
N ALA A 422 -6.52 -1.60 22.63
CA ALA A 422 -5.12 -1.97 22.81
C ALA A 422 -4.45 -2.55 21.54
N ASN A 423 -5.24 -2.94 20.54
CA ASN A 423 -4.76 -3.43 19.25
C ASN A 423 -4.72 -2.31 18.20
N GLY A 424 -5.03 -1.06 18.56
CA GLY A 424 -5.07 0.10 17.67
C GLY A 424 -6.32 0.15 16.79
N ASN A 425 -7.36 -0.64 17.06
CA ASN A 425 -8.62 -0.52 16.33
C ASN A 425 -9.39 0.70 16.84
N ASN A 426 -9.88 1.56 15.94
CA ASN A 426 -10.74 2.69 16.31
C ASN A 426 -12.07 2.16 16.85
N THR A 427 -12.32 2.32 18.14
CA THR A 427 -13.56 1.90 18.81
C THR A 427 -14.62 2.98 18.87
N ARG A 428 -14.23 4.25 18.71
CA ARG A 428 -15.15 5.38 18.82
C ARG A 428 -14.66 6.58 18.01
N THR A 429 -15.57 7.15 17.22
CA THR A 429 -15.38 8.44 16.55
C THR A 429 -16.47 9.39 17.00
N GLU A 430 -16.08 10.59 17.41
CA GLU A 430 -16.99 11.71 17.63
C GLU A 430 -16.66 12.84 16.67
N GLN A 431 -17.69 13.52 16.17
CA GLN A 431 -17.55 14.72 15.38
C GLN A 431 -18.48 15.80 15.92
N ASP A 432 -17.89 16.94 16.26
CA ASP A 432 -18.55 18.22 16.50
C ASP A 432 -18.30 19.08 15.25
N GLY A 433 -19.29 19.07 14.34
CA GLY A 433 -19.22 19.77 13.06
C GLY A 433 -19.66 21.24 13.09
N ASP A 434 -20.06 21.79 14.24
CA ASP A 434 -20.39 23.21 14.38
C ASP A 434 -19.56 23.94 15.44
N GLY A 435 -18.66 23.23 16.12
CA GLY A 435 -17.70 23.76 17.09
C GLY A 435 -18.35 24.20 18.40
N ASP A 436 -19.56 23.72 18.70
CA ASP A 436 -20.29 24.13 19.91
C ASP A 436 -19.84 23.39 21.19
N GLY A 437 -18.96 22.40 21.04
CA GLY A 437 -18.44 21.55 22.10
C GLY A 437 -19.25 20.28 22.35
N SER A 438 -20.29 20.02 21.54
CA SER A 438 -21.13 18.82 21.60
C SER A 438 -21.06 18.08 20.26
N PRO A 439 -20.72 16.77 20.25
CA PRO A 439 -20.73 16.00 19.01
C PRO A 439 -22.14 15.95 18.40
N ASN A 440 -22.23 16.17 17.09
CA ASN A 440 -23.43 15.98 16.28
C ASN A 440 -23.37 14.67 15.45
N PHE A 441 -22.28 13.92 15.58
CA PHE A 441 -22.13 12.57 15.05
C PHE A 441 -21.28 11.73 16.00
N ILE A 442 -21.71 10.50 16.24
CA ILE A 442 -21.01 9.51 17.06
C ILE A 442 -21.06 8.15 16.35
N ALA A 443 -19.92 7.51 16.18
CA ALA A 443 -19.86 6.12 15.73
C ALA A 443 -19.12 5.25 16.75
N VAL A 444 -19.71 4.11 17.11
CA VAL A 444 -19.12 3.13 18.03
C VAL A 444 -18.90 1.82 17.28
N MET A 445 -17.69 1.27 17.42
CA MET A 445 -17.23 0.11 16.66
C MET A 445 -16.77 -1.00 17.61
N GLU A 446 -17.24 -2.22 17.36
CA GLU A 446 -16.84 -3.41 18.10
C GLU A 446 -16.08 -4.36 17.19
N TYR A 447 -15.00 -4.94 17.71
CA TYR A 447 -14.13 -5.84 16.99
C TYR A 447 -14.11 -7.23 17.62
N GLY A 448 -14.09 -8.26 16.77
CA GLY A 448 -13.92 -9.65 17.17
C GLY A 448 -12.48 -9.99 17.57
N SER A 449 -12.24 -11.24 17.96
CA SER A 449 -10.91 -11.74 18.40
C SER A 449 -9.80 -11.71 17.35
N ASN A 450 -10.15 -11.40 16.11
CA ASN A 450 -9.28 -11.27 14.94
C ASN A 450 -9.18 -9.82 14.44
N ASN A 451 -9.53 -8.84 15.28
CA ASN A 451 -9.53 -7.40 14.95
C ASN A 451 -10.44 -7.03 13.77
N ARG A 452 -11.46 -7.86 13.48
CA ARG A 452 -12.47 -7.55 12.45
C ARG A 452 -13.63 -6.82 13.07
N LEU A 453 -14.08 -5.76 12.40
CA LEU A 453 -15.30 -5.06 12.77
C LEU A 453 -16.47 -6.06 12.73
N THR A 454 -17.06 -6.35 13.88
CA THR A 454 -18.24 -7.22 14.00
C THR A 454 -19.51 -6.43 14.12
N ARG A 455 -19.42 -5.17 14.59
CA ARG A 455 -20.58 -4.31 14.79
C ARG A 455 -20.21 -2.84 14.71
N ARG A 456 -21.08 -2.05 14.09
CA ARG A 456 -20.99 -0.58 14.05
C ARG A 456 -22.34 0.03 14.41
N GLU A 457 -22.34 0.94 15.36
CA GLU A 457 -23.46 1.83 15.67
C GLU A 457 -23.14 3.22 15.15
N THR A 458 -24.11 3.89 14.53
CA THR A 458 -23.96 5.27 14.05
C THR A 458 -25.12 6.11 14.54
N ASP A 459 -24.79 7.17 15.27
CA ASP A 459 -25.66 8.26 15.70
C ASP A 459 -25.28 9.51 14.88
N THR A 460 -26.21 10.00 14.08
CA THR A 460 -26.02 11.11 13.13
C THR A 460 -26.59 12.44 13.61
N ASP A 461 -27.19 12.47 14.80
CA ASP A 461 -27.68 13.69 15.43
C ASP A 461 -27.07 13.96 16.82
N GLY A 462 -26.24 13.04 17.32
CA GLY A 462 -25.50 13.19 18.57
C GLY A 462 -26.39 13.09 19.82
N ASP A 463 -27.61 12.55 19.69
CA ASP A 463 -28.56 12.47 20.80
C ASP A 463 -28.24 11.33 21.80
N GLY A 464 -27.25 10.50 21.48
CA GLY A 464 -26.78 9.36 22.27
C GLY A 464 -27.48 8.05 21.94
N ASN A 465 -28.40 8.02 20.96
CA ASN A 465 -29.02 6.82 20.43
C ASN A 465 -28.59 6.61 18.99
N PRO A 466 -28.18 5.38 18.60
CA PRO A 466 -27.85 5.13 17.21
C PRO A 466 -29.09 5.31 16.32
N ASN A 467 -28.87 5.89 15.13
CA ASN A 467 -29.85 5.89 14.06
C ASN A 467 -29.70 4.67 13.15
N SER A 468 -28.54 4.01 13.13
CA SER A 468 -28.33 2.76 12.41
C SER A 468 -27.35 1.81 13.11
N ILE A 469 -27.53 0.51 12.86
CA ILE A 469 -26.69 -0.56 13.38
C ILE A 469 -26.35 -1.52 12.24
N GLU A 470 -25.06 -1.77 12.05
CA GLU A 470 -24.54 -2.77 11.10
C GLU A 470 -23.89 -3.93 11.86
N THR A 471 -24.18 -5.17 11.47
CA THR A 471 -23.57 -6.38 12.02
C THR A 471 -22.89 -7.18 10.91
N PHE A 472 -21.63 -7.54 11.11
CA PHE A 472 -20.75 -8.13 10.11
C PHE A 472 -20.42 -9.58 10.44
N PHE A 473 -20.48 -10.45 9.44
CA PHE A 473 -20.19 -11.88 9.57
C PHE A 473 -19.12 -12.31 8.58
N TYR A 474 -18.21 -13.16 9.06
CA TYR A 474 -17.03 -13.59 8.31
C TYR A 474 -16.92 -15.12 8.29
N ASP A 475 -16.32 -15.64 7.23
CA ASP A 475 -15.87 -17.03 7.18
C ASP A 475 -14.55 -17.25 7.95
N ALA A 476 -14.04 -18.49 7.94
CA ALA A 476 -12.80 -18.86 8.62
C ALA A 476 -11.54 -18.23 7.99
N ASN A 477 -11.59 -17.92 6.69
CA ASN A 477 -10.50 -17.23 5.99
C ASN A 477 -10.56 -15.72 6.24
N GLY A 478 -11.72 -15.23 6.64
CA GLY A 478 -11.99 -13.84 6.92
C GLY A 478 -12.67 -13.04 5.84
N ASN A 479 -13.14 -13.71 4.81
CA ASN A 479 -13.98 -13.04 3.85
C ASN A 479 -15.31 -12.70 4.53
N ARG A 480 -15.75 -11.46 4.35
CA ARG A 480 -17.05 -11.00 4.86
C ARG A 480 -18.15 -11.67 4.03
N ILE A 481 -18.90 -12.58 4.63
CA ILE A 481 -19.93 -13.37 3.94
C ILE A 481 -21.32 -12.78 4.09
N ARG A 482 -21.54 -11.90 5.08
CA ARG A 482 -22.84 -11.27 5.32
C ARG A 482 -22.71 -9.95 6.08
N ILE A 483 -23.56 -8.98 5.73
CA ILE A 483 -23.85 -7.80 6.55
C ILE A 483 -25.36 -7.76 6.80
N GLU A 484 -25.74 -7.47 8.03
CA GLU A 484 -27.12 -7.16 8.41
C GLU A 484 -27.20 -5.70 8.85
N ILE A 485 -28.16 -4.95 8.30
CA ILE A 485 -28.31 -3.51 8.53
C ILE A 485 -29.69 -3.22 9.09
N ASP A 486 -29.71 -2.69 10.31
CA ASP A 486 -30.86 -2.07 10.95
C ASP A 486 -30.76 -0.55 10.73
N GLY A 487 -31.46 -0.06 9.70
CA GLY A 487 -31.31 1.31 9.19
C GLY A 487 -31.99 2.39 10.03
N ASN A 488 -32.72 2.00 11.09
CA ASN A 488 -33.38 2.91 12.03
C ASN A 488 -33.13 2.54 13.50
N ALA A 489 -32.22 1.60 13.75
CA ALA A 489 -31.82 1.08 15.06
C ALA A 489 -33.01 0.62 15.93
N ASP A 490 -34.09 0.11 15.32
CA ASP A 490 -35.29 -0.32 16.05
C ASP A 490 -35.27 -1.81 16.45
N GLY A 491 -34.18 -2.51 16.10
CA GLY A 491 -33.97 -3.93 16.31
C GLY A 491 -34.44 -4.81 15.16
N MET A 492 -35.02 -4.25 14.09
CA MET A 492 -35.39 -4.98 12.89
C MET A 492 -34.38 -4.74 11.77
N ILE A 493 -33.85 -5.85 11.21
CA ILE A 493 -32.99 -5.76 10.04
C ILE A 493 -33.83 -5.27 8.85
N THR A 494 -33.34 -4.22 8.20
CA THR A 494 -33.95 -3.59 7.02
C THR A 494 -33.29 -4.03 5.72
N ARG A 495 -32.02 -4.41 5.76
CA ARG A 495 -31.26 -4.85 4.58
C ARG A 495 -30.25 -5.94 4.95
N ILE A 496 -30.11 -6.92 4.06
CA ILE A 496 -29.12 -7.99 4.17
C ILE A 496 -28.28 -7.99 2.89
N GLU A 497 -26.97 -8.06 3.06
CA GLU A 497 -26.04 -8.30 1.95
C GLU A 497 -25.30 -9.61 2.20
N THR A 498 -25.12 -10.43 1.19
CA THR A 498 -24.37 -11.69 1.27
C THR A 498 -23.31 -11.79 0.20
N SER A 499 -22.22 -12.47 0.50
CA SER A 499 -21.07 -12.61 -0.39
C SER A 499 -20.58 -14.05 -0.41
N VAL A 500 -20.22 -14.53 -1.59
CA VAL A 500 -19.72 -15.89 -1.82
C VAL A 500 -18.37 -15.83 -2.49
N TYR A 501 -17.43 -16.62 -1.97
CA TYR A 501 -16.04 -16.64 -2.41
C TYR A 501 -15.66 -18.01 -2.93
N ASP A 502 -14.69 -18.06 -3.85
CA ASP A 502 -14.07 -19.30 -4.30
C ASP A 502 -12.99 -19.81 -3.32
N ALA A 503 -12.31 -20.91 -3.69
CA ALA A 503 -11.26 -21.50 -2.86
C ALA A 503 -9.99 -20.64 -2.76
N ASN A 504 -9.78 -19.71 -3.70
CA ASN A 504 -8.67 -18.77 -3.70
C ASN A 504 -9.03 -17.47 -2.96
N GLY A 505 -10.27 -17.37 -2.47
CA GLY A 505 -10.79 -16.20 -1.77
C GLY A 505 -11.41 -15.16 -2.69
N ASN A 506 -11.47 -15.36 -4.00
CA ASN A 506 -12.05 -14.40 -4.94
C ASN A 506 -13.55 -14.26 -4.72
N LEU A 507 -14.06 -13.02 -4.66
CA LEU A 507 -15.50 -12.77 -4.56
C LEU A 507 -16.13 -13.17 -5.89
N ILE A 508 -16.98 -14.20 -5.90
CA ILE A 508 -17.63 -14.70 -7.14
C ILE A 508 -19.09 -14.26 -7.25
N ARG A 509 -19.73 -13.91 -6.12
CA ARG A 509 -21.11 -13.43 -6.10
C ARG A 509 -21.38 -12.55 -4.89
N GLN A 510 -22.10 -11.46 -5.09
CA GLN A 510 -22.70 -10.64 -4.03
C GLN A 510 -24.20 -10.49 -4.30
N GLU A 511 -25.02 -10.60 -3.25
CA GLU A 511 -26.48 -10.50 -3.33
C GLU A 511 -26.99 -9.53 -2.28
N GLN A 512 -27.98 -8.71 -2.65
CA GLN A 512 -28.65 -7.77 -1.76
C GLN A 512 -30.13 -8.12 -1.64
N ASP A 513 -30.61 -8.19 -0.40
CA ASP A 513 -32.03 -8.23 -0.01
C ASP A 513 -32.32 -6.91 0.69
N ALA A 514 -32.86 -5.96 -0.07
CA ALA A 514 -33.02 -4.55 0.32
C ALA A 514 -34.13 -4.33 1.35
N PHE A 515 -34.94 -5.36 1.62
CA PHE A 515 -36.06 -5.32 2.56
C PHE A 515 -35.96 -6.37 3.67
N ALA A 516 -34.88 -7.15 3.69
CA ALA A 516 -34.67 -8.30 4.57
C ALA A 516 -35.86 -9.29 4.58
N ASP A 517 -36.54 -9.45 3.45
CA ASP A 517 -37.75 -10.26 3.33
C ASP A 517 -37.48 -11.71 2.89
N GLY A 518 -36.21 -12.02 2.62
CA GLY A 518 -35.73 -13.32 2.14
C GLY A 518 -35.65 -13.43 0.62
N THR A 519 -36.02 -12.40 -0.12
CA THR A 519 -35.92 -12.32 -1.58
C THR A 519 -34.69 -11.50 -1.95
N VAL A 520 -33.88 -11.99 -2.89
CA VAL A 520 -32.77 -11.22 -3.44
C VAL A 520 -33.34 -10.21 -4.43
N ASP A 521 -33.01 -8.94 -4.26
CA ASP A 521 -33.42 -7.84 -5.13
C ASP A 521 -32.36 -7.53 -6.20
N SER A 522 -31.08 -7.76 -5.90
CA SER A 522 -29.99 -7.59 -6.86
C SER A 522 -28.84 -8.57 -6.63
N ARG A 523 -28.12 -8.88 -7.71
CA ARG A 523 -26.99 -9.80 -7.75
C ARG A 523 -25.87 -9.26 -8.62
N ASP A 524 -24.68 -9.22 -8.05
CA ASP A 524 -23.42 -8.98 -8.75
C ASP A 524 -22.66 -10.33 -8.87
N THR A 525 -22.13 -10.65 -10.05
CA THR A 525 -21.37 -11.88 -10.34
C THR A 525 -20.01 -11.54 -10.92
N PHE A 526 -18.97 -12.28 -10.50
CA PHE A 526 -17.60 -12.03 -10.90
C PHE A 526 -16.96 -13.32 -11.41
N THR A 527 -16.25 -13.24 -12.53
CA THR A 527 -15.51 -14.37 -13.12
C THR A 527 -14.03 -14.05 -13.19
N TYR A 528 -13.20 -15.05 -12.93
CA TYR A 528 -11.75 -14.93 -12.88
C TYR A 528 -11.09 -15.93 -13.84
N ASP A 529 -9.88 -15.60 -14.30
CA ASP A 529 -9.03 -16.52 -15.04
C ASP A 529 -8.25 -17.49 -14.12
N ALA A 530 -7.36 -18.29 -14.69
CA ALA A 530 -6.54 -19.24 -13.93
C ALA A 530 -5.47 -18.57 -13.04
N ASN A 531 -5.18 -17.29 -13.25
CA ASN A 531 -4.24 -16.48 -12.47
C ASN A 531 -4.94 -15.66 -11.38
N ASN A 532 -6.25 -15.79 -11.23
CA ASN A 532 -7.11 -15.02 -10.33
C ASN A 532 -7.30 -13.56 -10.73
N ASN A 533 -7.09 -13.22 -12.00
CA ASN A 533 -7.45 -11.91 -12.53
C ASN A 533 -8.93 -11.91 -12.87
N ARG A 534 -9.65 -10.85 -12.46
CA ARG A 534 -11.09 -10.71 -12.78
C ARG A 534 -11.22 -10.45 -14.27
N ILE A 535 -11.89 -11.32 -15.02
CA ILE A 535 -12.10 -11.16 -16.46
C ILE A 535 -13.52 -10.70 -16.81
N ARG A 536 -14.45 -10.79 -15.86
CA ARG A 536 -15.84 -10.38 -16.07
C ARG A 536 -16.51 -9.97 -14.77
N PHE A 537 -17.33 -8.93 -14.84
CA PHE A 537 -18.25 -8.49 -13.80
C PHE A 537 -19.63 -8.30 -14.43
N GLU A 538 -20.68 -8.78 -13.76
CA GLU A 538 -22.06 -8.70 -14.24
C GLU A 538 -22.95 -8.21 -13.10
N ARG A 539 -23.85 -7.27 -13.39
CA ARG A 539 -24.84 -6.78 -12.44
C ARG A 539 -26.25 -7.04 -12.94
N ASP A 540 -26.99 -7.80 -12.14
CA ASP A 540 -28.42 -8.09 -12.28
C ASP A 540 -29.15 -7.32 -11.16
N SER A 541 -29.66 -6.14 -11.49
CA SER A 541 -30.24 -5.16 -10.57
C SER A 541 -31.65 -5.50 -10.12
N ASN A 542 -32.28 -6.49 -10.75
CA ASN A 542 -33.65 -6.92 -10.46
C ASN A 542 -33.73 -8.42 -10.05
N ALA A 543 -32.59 -9.10 -10.03
CA ALA A 543 -32.40 -10.51 -9.72
C ALA A 543 -33.22 -11.48 -10.61
N ASP A 544 -33.54 -11.11 -11.86
CA ASP A 544 -34.31 -11.93 -12.79
C ASP A 544 -33.48 -13.00 -13.52
N GLY A 545 -32.15 -12.95 -13.37
CA GLY A 545 -31.19 -13.84 -14.00
C GLY A 545 -30.55 -13.30 -15.28
N THR A 546 -30.92 -12.10 -15.72
CA THR A 546 -30.34 -11.38 -16.86
C THR A 546 -29.60 -10.15 -16.35
N PRO A 547 -28.28 -10.05 -16.55
CA PRO A 547 -27.55 -8.85 -16.17
C PRO A 547 -28.00 -7.63 -16.99
N GLU A 548 -28.25 -6.50 -16.33
CA GLU A 548 -28.43 -5.20 -16.99
C GLU A 548 -27.11 -4.52 -17.35
N SER A 549 -25.99 -4.95 -16.77
CA SER A 549 -24.67 -4.44 -17.19
C SER A 549 -23.58 -5.49 -17.01
N ILE A 550 -22.58 -5.39 -17.88
CA ILE A 550 -21.47 -6.31 -18.02
C ILE A 550 -20.20 -5.49 -18.22
N ASN A 551 -19.18 -5.72 -17.38
CA ASN A 551 -17.82 -5.30 -17.66
C ASN A 551 -16.96 -6.51 -18.00
N SER A 552 -16.10 -6.38 -19.00
CA SER A 552 -15.08 -7.37 -19.35
C SER A 552 -13.69 -6.77 -19.25
N PHE A 553 -12.73 -7.57 -18.84
CA PHE A 553 -11.38 -7.11 -18.53
C PHE A 553 -10.33 -8.00 -19.20
N GLU A 554 -9.28 -7.39 -19.73
CA GLU A 554 -8.08 -8.08 -20.24
C GLU A 554 -6.88 -7.70 -19.39
N HIS A 555 -5.99 -8.67 -19.21
CA HIS A 555 -4.83 -8.53 -18.34
C HIS A 555 -3.59 -9.10 -19.03
N GLU A 556 -2.45 -8.46 -18.81
CA GLU A 556 -1.14 -8.91 -19.31
C GLU A 556 -0.12 -8.95 -18.16
N PRO A 557 0.92 -9.79 -18.22
CA PRO A 557 1.99 -9.79 -17.21
C PRO A 557 2.60 -8.39 -17.02
N SER A 558 2.87 -8.02 -15.77
CA SER A 558 3.37 -6.69 -15.41
C SER A 558 4.39 -6.76 -14.27
N GLY A 559 4.98 -5.61 -13.93
CA GLY A 559 5.95 -5.47 -12.85
C GLY A 559 5.35 -5.00 -11.52
N TRP A 560 6.23 -4.83 -10.53
CA TRP A 560 5.85 -4.54 -9.15
C TRP A 560 5.27 -3.15 -8.92
N ALA A 561 5.55 -2.16 -9.76
CA ALA A 561 4.97 -0.83 -9.60
C ALA A 561 3.43 -0.89 -9.65
N PHE A 562 2.87 -1.72 -10.52
CA PHE A 562 1.42 -1.89 -10.68
C PHE A 562 0.72 -2.25 -9.36
N VAL A 563 1.25 -3.22 -8.60
CA VAL A 563 0.58 -3.70 -7.37
C VAL A 563 0.69 -2.72 -6.19
N PHE A 564 1.66 -1.80 -6.24
CA PHE A 564 1.82 -0.72 -5.26
C PHE A 564 0.91 0.50 -5.56
N ASP A 565 0.31 0.55 -6.75
CA ASP A 565 -0.62 1.59 -7.19
C ASP A 565 -2.09 1.10 -7.31
N LEU A 566 -2.38 -0.14 -6.86
CA LEU A 566 -3.70 -0.81 -6.94
C LEU A 566 -4.78 -0.26 -6.00
#